data_AF-A0A0N0NN59-F1
#
_entry.id   AF-A0A0N0NN59-F1
#
_cell.length_a   1.000
_cell.length_b   1.000
_cell.length_c   1.000
_cell.angle_alpha   90.00
_cell.angle_beta   90.00
_cell.angle_gamma   90.00
#
_symmetry.space_group_name_H-M   'P 1'
#
loop_
_entity.id
_entity.type
_entity.pdbx_description
1 polymer ?
#
loop_
_entity_poly.entity_id
_entity_poly.type
_entity_poly.pdbx_seq_one_letter_code
_entity_poly.pdbx_strand_id
1 'polypeptide(L)'
;MSMLIYPTAAKALPPTLSYADVERKRSFKPLQTFADEVDRVFRYPCSIRRMLKMSAAMKDQFREKLQKSDACMLPSYCRSAGSDGMIIHHMTSNKIDEPIRRLRGTLFFEWMAAKIQAMLAECLEARPKDQVIALGLTWSFPLEQTSYRTGKIQAMGKGFQCAHDNLGADLAALLENACTTLGLAVRVEAIINDGAATLLSQAYLEPTTSMGLILGTGTNAAAFLPTLSMGRSKFGLRSPSWFTRAEKVIVNTESSMFGGGILPRSNWDEVLNRNHALPDFQPLEYMTTGRYLGELMRLIVLDAVQSCNMFGGTIPAELLEPYSLDTAILAQIEEDQSSDMKDTSVLLVQAFGLLDPPSRSSSHSYVWWPTRYPGEHQLTWQSRFMLCGAYKRKLRSHRNRPLRQRKHQLLATAV
;
A
#
# COMPACT_ATOMS: atom_id res chain seq x y z
N MET A 1 -2.22 -12.00 24.07
CA MET A 1 -2.53 -12.87 22.91
C MET A 1 -1.99 -12.15 21.68
N SER A 2 -0.96 -12.57 20.96
CA SER A 2 -0.24 -13.83 20.91
C SER A 2 1.19 -13.54 20.42
N MET A 3 2.16 -14.23 20.99
CA MET A 3 3.60 -14.13 20.74
C MET A 3 3.97 -15.14 19.65
N LEU A 4 4.80 -14.81 18.65
CA LEU A 4 5.40 -15.83 17.78
C LEU A 4 6.88 -15.55 17.51
N ILE A 5 7.68 -16.31 18.25
CA ILE A 5 9.11 -16.58 18.05
C ILE A 5 9.22 -17.46 16.80
N TYR A 6 10.19 -17.19 15.93
CA TYR A 6 10.49 -17.99 14.75
C TYR A 6 11.33 -19.23 15.12
N PRO A 7 10.86 -20.46 14.87
CA PRO A 7 11.74 -21.57 14.60
C PRO A 7 12.00 -21.64 13.09
N THR A 8 13.25 -21.80 12.71
CA THR A 8 13.67 -22.24 11.37
C THR A 8 13.02 -23.60 11.11
N ALA A 9 11.89 -23.62 10.41
CA ALA A 9 11.26 -24.86 9.97
C ALA A 9 12.12 -25.49 8.88
N ALA A 10 12.56 -26.72 9.11
CA ALA A 10 13.22 -27.56 8.13
C ALA A 10 12.36 -27.65 6.86
N LYS A 11 13.01 -27.52 5.69
CA LYS A 11 12.39 -27.69 4.38
C LYS A 11 11.71 -29.05 4.30
N ALA A 12 10.38 -29.06 4.31
CA ALA A 12 9.65 -30.18 3.74
C ALA A 12 9.72 -30.03 2.22
N LEU A 13 10.37 -30.98 1.54
CA LEU A 13 10.25 -31.13 0.10
C LEU A 13 8.76 -31.27 -0.26
N PRO A 14 8.27 -30.61 -1.32
CA PRO A 14 6.91 -30.85 -1.78
C PRO A 14 6.75 -32.33 -2.14
N PRO A 15 5.54 -32.90 -2.00
CA PRO A 15 5.31 -34.27 -2.44
C PRO A 15 5.68 -34.35 -3.92
N THR A 16 6.67 -35.19 -4.23
CA THR A 16 6.98 -35.60 -5.59
C THR A 16 5.71 -36.20 -6.18
N LEU A 17 5.05 -35.46 -7.07
CA LEU A 17 4.03 -36.02 -7.95
C LEU A 17 4.73 -37.09 -8.79
N SER A 18 4.52 -38.36 -8.42
CA SER A 18 5.12 -39.48 -9.14
C SER A 18 4.57 -39.48 -10.56
N TYR A 19 5.47 -39.40 -11.54
CA TYR A 19 5.17 -39.22 -12.96
C TYR A 19 4.65 -40.50 -13.66
N ALA A 20 3.99 -41.40 -12.92
CA ALA A 20 3.66 -42.75 -13.38
C ALA A 20 2.17 -43.12 -13.32
N ASP A 21 1.27 -42.17 -13.05
CA ASP A 21 -0.16 -42.43 -13.11
C ASP A 21 -0.85 -41.44 -14.05
N VAL A 22 -1.58 -42.00 -15.03
CA VAL A 22 -2.56 -41.38 -15.93
C VAL A 22 -2.06 -41.03 -17.35
N GLU A 23 -1.73 -42.04 -18.14
CA GLU A 23 -2.04 -42.05 -19.59
C GLU A 23 -3.57 -42.18 -19.80
N ARG A 24 -4.35 -41.20 -19.31
CA ARG A 24 -5.68 -40.96 -19.87
C ARG A 24 -5.51 -39.88 -20.91
N LYS A 25 -6.04 -40.11 -22.12
CA LYS A 25 -6.34 -39.07 -23.12
C LYS A 25 -7.18 -37.97 -22.44
N ARG A 26 -6.54 -37.02 -21.75
CA ARG A 26 -7.17 -35.79 -21.30
C ARG A 26 -7.36 -34.97 -22.57
N SER A 27 -8.60 -34.83 -23.02
CA SER A 27 -8.93 -33.80 -23.98
C SER A 27 -8.60 -32.46 -23.32
N PHE A 28 -7.53 -31.80 -23.78
CA PHE A 28 -7.19 -30.47 -23.29
C PHE A 28 -8.31 -29.50 -23.64
N LYS A 29 -8.57 -28.59 -22.73
CA LYS A 29 -9.52 -27.51 -22.97
C LYS A 29 -8.89 -26.50 -23.93
N PRO A 30 -9.64 -25.93 -24.90
CA PRO A 30 -9.11 -24.85 -25.73
C PRO A 30 -8.69 -23.65 -24.87
N LEU A 31 -7.51 -23.09 -25.13
CA LEU A 31 -7.01 -21.94 -24.36
C LEU A 31 -7.97 -20.74 -24.45
N GLN A 32 -8.70 -20.60 -25.56
CA GLN A 32 -9.73 -19.57 -25.70
C GLN A 32 -10.78 -19.65 -24.60
N THR A 33 -11.38 -20.83 -24.47
CA THR A 33 -12.44 -21.07 -23.49
C THR A 33 -11.90 -20.93 -22.06
N PHE A 34 -10.61 -21.17 -21.83
CA PHE A 34 -9.96 -20.88 -20.56
C PHE A 34 -9.79 -19.37 -20.33
N ALA A 35 -9.31 -18.62 -21.32
CA ALA A 35 -9.19 -17.17 -21.24
C ALA A 35 -10.57 -16.49 -20.99
N ASP A 36 -11.61 -16.93 -21.69
CA ASP A 36 -12.98 -16.43 -21.49
C ASP A 36 -13.51 -16.72 -20.08
N GLU A 37 -13.14 -17.88 -19.51
CA GLU A 37 -13.49 -18.22 -18.13
C GLU A 37 -12.74 -17.37 -17.11
N VAL A 38 -11.43 -17.17 -17.29
CA VAL A 38 -10.62 -16.26 -16.48
C VAL A 38 -11.23 -14.86 -16.52
N ASP A 39 -11.49 -14.34 -17.72
CA ASP A 39 -12.10 -13.02 -17.92
C ASP A 39 -13.45 -12.91 -17.21
N ARG A 40 -14.32 -13.91 -17.36
CA ARG A 40 -15.60 -13.97 -16.64
C ARG A 40 -15.41 -13.97 -15.13
N VAL A 41 -14.49 -14.76 -14.60
CA VAL A 41 -14.24 -14.88 -13.15
C VAL A 41 -13.80 -13.53 -12.55
N PHE A 42 -12.96 -12.78 -13.26
CA PHE A 42 -12.46 -11.48 -12.77
C PHE A 42 -13.37 -10.30 -13.10
N ARG A 43 -14.08 -10.31 -14.24
CA ARG A 43 -14.99 -9.20 -14.61
C ARG A 43 -16.36 -9.29 -13.98
N TYR A 44 -16.94 -10.49 -13.87
CA TYR A 44 -18.31 -10.65 -13.41
C TYR A 44 -18.55 -10.03 -12.02
N PRO A 45 -17.66 -10.22 -11.02
CA PRO A 45 -17.82 -9.59 -9.72
C PRO A 45 -17.70 -8.06 -9.75
N CYS A 46 -17.01 -7.51 -10.75
CA CYS A 46 -16.78 -6.08 -10.96
C CYS A 46 -17.91 -5.37 -11.71
N SER A 47 -19.04 -6.04 -11.99
CA SER A 47 -20.23 -5.35 -12.50
C SER A 47 -20.77 -4.32 -11.49
N ILE A 48 -21.27 -3.18 -11.98
CA ILE A 48 -21.76 -2.06 -11.13
C ILE A 48 -22.69 -2.57 -10.02
N ARG A 49 -23.68 -3.39 -10.36
CA ARG A 49 -24.65 -3.95 -9.41
C ARG A 49 -23.97 -4.74 -8.28
N ARG A 50 -22.94 -5.53 -8.60
CA ARG A 50 -22.22 -6.34 -7.62
C ARG A 50 -21.26 -5.49 -6.79
N MET A 51 -20.57 -4.53 -7.40
CA MET A 51 -19.76 -3.55 -6.67
C MET A 51 -20.60 -2.74 -5.68
N LEU A 52 -21.82 -2.34 -6.04
CA LEU A 52 -22.73 -1.67 -5.11
C LEU A 52 -23.14 -2.57 -3.94
N LYS A 53 -23.39 -3.87 -4.18
CA LYS A 53 -23.67 -4.84 -3.11
C LYS A 53 -22.47 -5.03 -2.19
N MET A 54 -21.27 -5.20 -2.76
CA MET A 54 -20.03 -5.29 -1.97
C MET A 54 -19.81 -4.03 -1.14
N SER A 55 -19.98 -2.85 -1.74
CA SER A 55 -19.89 -1.57 -1.05
C SER A 55 -20.89 -1.46 0.10
N ALA A 56 -22.14 -1.89 -0.09
CA ALA A 56 -23.15 -1.90 0.97
C ALA A 56 -22.73 -2.81 2.14
N ALA A 57 -22.29 -4.04 1.86
CA ALA A 57 -21.84 -4.97 2.88
C ALA A 57 -20.56 -4.47 3.60
N MET A 58 -19.61 -3.87 2.86
CA MET A 58 -18.41 -3.27 3.47
C MET A 58 -18.76 -2.09 4.38
N LYS A 59 -19.78 -1.29 4.03
CA LYS A 59 -20.27 -0.22 4.92
C LYS A 59 -20.78 -0.77 6.24
N ASP A 60 -21.37 -1.96 6.27
CA ASP A 60 -21.81 -2.58 7.53
C ASP A 60 -20.61 -2.98 8.40
N GLN A 61 -19.56 -3.57 7.81
CA GLN A 61 -18.31 -3.82 8.53
C GLN A 61 -17.69 -2.51 9.05
N PHE A 62 -17.67 -1.44 8.23
CA PHE A 62 -17.17 -0.12 8.66
C PHE A 62 -17.96 0.43 9.85
N ARG A 63 -19.30 0.41 9.79
CA ARG A 63 -20.16 0.88 10.88
C ARG A 63 -19.92 0.11 12.16
N GLU A 64 -19.82 -1.22 12.09
CA GLU A 64 -19.53 -2.03 13.27
C GLU A 64 -18.17 -1.65 13.88
N LYS A 65 -17.13 -1.57 13.05
CA LYS A 65 -15.78 -1.27 13.51
C LYS A 65 -15.62 0.17 14.01
N LEU A 66 -16.37 1.13 13.48
CA LEU A 66 -16.44 2.51 13.98
C LEU A 66 -16.96 2.60 15.42
N GLN A 67 -17.78 1.64 15.87
CA GLN A 67 -18.32 1.66 17.23
C GLN A 67 -17.34 1.13 18.28
N LYS A 68 -16.62 0.04 17.98
CA LYS A 68 -15.97 -0.75 19.04
C LYS A 68 -14.61 -1.36 18.67
N SER A 69 -14.07 -1.11 17.48
CA SER A 69 -12.79 -1.71 17.09
C SER A 69 -11.61 -0.97 17.70
N ASP A 70 -10.73 -1.70 18.37
CA ASP A 70 -9.46 -1.19 18.90
C ASP A 70 -8.29 -1.32 17.89
N ALA A 71 -8.50 -2.02 16.77
CA ALA A 71 -7.47 -2.27 15.75
C ALA A 71 -7.58 -1.37 14.52
N CYS A 72 -8.75 -0.79 14.25
CA CYS A 72 -9.03 -0.04 13.03
C CYS A 72 -10.09 1.05 13.27
N MET A 73 -10.32 1.93 12.29
CA MET A 73 -11.25 3.06 12.41
C MET A 73 -10.95 3.93 13.63
N LEU A 74 -9.66 4.21 13.86
CA LEU A 74 -9.20 4.92 15.04
C LEU A 74 -9.17 6.43 14.77
N PRO A 75 -9.72 7.27 15.66
CA PRO A 75 -9.61 8.70 15.51
C PRO A 75 -8.15 9.11 15.65
N SER A 76 -7.65 9.84 14.66
CA SER A 76 -6.38 10.55 14.79
C SER A 76 -6.56 11.67 15.81
N TYR A 77 -5.55 11.88 16.64
CA TYR A 77 -5.52 12.99 17.59
C TYR A 77 -5.27 14.35 16.91
N CYS A 78 -5.18 14.38 15.58
CA CYS A 78 -4.92 15.57 14.78
C CYS A 78 -6.20 16.34 14.41
N ARG A 79 -6.03 17.64 14.17
CA ARG A 79 -7.08 18.56 13.72
C ARG A 79 -6.56 19.32 12.52
N SER A 80 -7.46 19.64 11.58
CA SER A 80 -7.13 20.58 10.52
C SER A 80 -6.87 21.97 11.14
N ALA A 81 -5.74 22.59 10.81
CA ALA A 81 -5.39 23.95 11.22
C ALA A 81 -5.54 24.91 10.03
N GLY A 82 -5.78 26.19 10.34
CA GLY A 82 -6.24 27.23 9.42
C GLY A 82 -5.32 27.59 8.24
N SER A 83 -5.80 28.57 7.46
CA SER A 83 -5.43 28.92 6.08
C SER A 83 -4.07 29.63 5.87
N ASP A 84 -3.12 29.54 6.81
CA ASP A 84 -1.87 30.30 6.73
C ASP A 84 -0.83 29.60 5.84
N GLY A 85 -0.96 29.75 4.52
CA GLY A 85 -0.13 29.16 3.45
C GLY A 85 1.18 28.46 3.85
N MET A 86 1.25 27.14 3.62
CA MET A 86 2.43 26.31 3.83
C MET A 86 3.40 26.50 2.66
N ILE A 87 4.65 26.83 2.95
CA ILE A 87 5.72 26.88 1.96
C ILE A 87 6.76 25.83 2.34
N ILE A 88 6.98 24.86 1.44
CA ILE A 88 8.07 23.91 1.56
C ILE A 88 9.35 24.67 1.21
N HIS A 89 10.19 24.93 2.22
CA HIS A 89 11.47 25.60 2.02
C HIS A 89 12.51 24.68 1.38
N HIS A 90 12.47 23.40 1.75
CA HIS A 90 13.43 22.40 1.29
C HIS A 90 12.87 21.00 1.52
N MET A 91 13.30 20.03 0.72
CA MET A 91 12.86 18.63 0.80
C MET A 91 14.00 17.71 0.35
N THR A 92 14.36 16.77 1.22
CA THR A 92 15.32 15.68 0.93
C THR A 92 14.62 14.34 0.92
N SER A 93 15.04 13.43 0.05
CA SER A 93 14.61 12.03 0.07
C SER A 93 15.83 11.13 0.26
N ASN A 94 15.72 10.15 1.16
CA ASN A 94 16.78 9.20 1.47
C ASN A 94 16.23 7.79 1.26
N LYS A 95 16.97 6.97 0.50
CA LYS A 95 16.59 5.58 0.24
C LYS A 95 16.75 4.74 1.52
N ILE A 96 15.72 3.94 1.84
CA ILE A 96 15.75 2.91 2.89
C ILE A 96 15.84 1.54 2.22
N ASP A 97 17.05 1.02 2.10
CA ASP A 97 17.34 -0.31 1.57
C ASP A 97 17.48 -1.35 2.70
N GLU A 98 17.78 -2.61 2.33
CA GLU A 98 17.86 -3.73 3.28
C GLU A 98 18.81 -3.49 4.46
N PRO A 99 20.05 -2.98 4.26
CA PRO A 99 20.93 -2.62 5.38
C PRO A 99 20.27 -1.70 6.40
N ILE A 100 19.56 -0.66 5.93
CA ILE A 100 18.89 0.29 6.82
C ILE A 100 17.69 -0.35 7.53
N ARG A 101 16.89 -1.18 6.83
CA ARG A 101 15.76 -1.91 7.46
C ARG A 101 16.22 -2.85 8.57
N ARG A 102 17.41 -3.44 8.43
CA ARG A 102 17.98 -4.40 9.38
C ARG A 102 18.64 -3.74 10.60
N LEU A 103 18.72 -2.42 10.66
CA LEU A 103 19.20 -1.72 11.85
C LEU A 103 18.34 -2.08 13.07
N ARG A 104 19.02 -2.46 14.16
CA ARG A 104 18.43 -2.90 15.43
C ARG A 104 18.60 -1.85 16.52
N GLY A 105 17.91 -2.03 17.65
CA GLY A 105 17.95 -1.07 18.76
C GLY A 105 17.66 0.36 18.31
N THR A 106 18.48 1.30 18.76
CA THR A 106 18.33 2.73 18.47
C THR A 106 18.93 3.16 17.13
N LEU A 107 19.67 2.29 16.44
CA LEU A 107 20.46 2.63 15.25
C LEU A 107 19.61 3.19 14.10
N PHE A 108 18.36 2.72 13.94
CA PHE A 108 17.45 3.27 12.94
C PHE A 108 17.05 4.72 13.25
N PHE A 109 16.86 5.05 14.53
CA PHE A 109 16.54 6.41 14.99
C PHE A 109 17.75 7.33 14.90
N GLU A 110 18.95 6.82 15.18
CA GLU A 110 20.21 7.52 14.96
C GLU A 110 20.43 7.84 13.47
N TRP A 111 20.13 6.88 12.59
CA TRP A 111 20.14 7.10 11.15
C TRP A 111 19.14 8.20 10.74
N MET A 112 17.91 8.16 11.24
CA MET A 112 16.91 9.21 10.99
C MET A 112 17.39 10.58 11.49
N ALA A 113 17.94 10.65 12.70
CA ALA A 113 18.48 11.87 13.29
C ALA A 113 19.63 12.44 12.45
N ALA A 114 20.52 11.60 11.93
CA ALA A 114 21.59 12.03 11.04
C ALA A 114 21.06 12.61 9.72
N LYS A 115 19.97 12.04 9.16
CA LYS A 115 19.31 12.60 7.97
C LYS A 115 18.61 13.92 8.25
N ILE A 116 17.98 14.06 9.41
CA ILE A 116 17.42 15.32 9.87
C ILE A 116 18.53 16.38 10.00
N GLN A 117 19.66 16.03 10.63
CA GLN A 117 20.80 16.93 10.77
C GLN A 117 21.32 17.42 9.41
N ALA A 118 21.56 16.50 8.47
CA ALA A 118 22.07 16.82 7.14
C ALA A 118 21.12 17.77 6.40
N MET A 119 19.81 17.49 6.42
CA MET A 119 18.82 18.35 5.78
C MET A 119 18.78 19.75 6.43
N LEU A 120 18.81 19.83 7.77
CA LEU A 120 18.81 21.12 8.46
C LEU A 120 20.06 21.96 8.13
N ALA A 121 21.22 21.33 7.95
CA ALA A 121 22.45 22.00 7.56
C ALA A 121 22.37 22.64 6.16
N GLU A 122 21.57 22.09 5.25
CA GLU A 122 21.34 22.66 3.91
C GLU A 122 20.30 23.79 3.91
N CYS A 123 19.43 23.86 4.92
CA CYS A 123 18.27 24.75 4.93
C CYS A 123 18.43 26.03 5.72
N LEU A 124 19.24 25.99 6.77
CA LEU A 124 19.22 26.98 7.84
C LEU A 124 20.61 27.57 7.97
N GLU A 125 20.82 28.74 7.36
CA GLU A 125 21.97 29.58 7.70
C GLU A 125 21.86 29.95 9.18
N ALA A 126 22.87 29.55 9.96
CA ALA A 126 23.09 29.92 11.37
C ALA A 126 21.83 29.91 12.26
N ARG A 127 21.36 28.73 12.67
CA ARG A 127 20.37 28.63 13.76
C ARG A 127 21.02 28.87 15.13
N PRO A 128 20.32 29.54 16.06
CA PRO A 128 20.64 29.44 17.48
C PRO A 128 20.58 27.95 17.89
N LYS A 129 21.62 27.46 18.55
CA LYS A 129 21.70 26.06 19.01
C LYS A 129 20.51 25.66 19.89
N ASP A 130 19.86 26.62 20.53
CA ASP A 130 18.78 26.41 21.49
C ASP A 130 17.37 26.48 20.87
N GLN A 131 17.24 26.75 19.56
CA GLN A 131 15.93 26.84 18.93
C GLN A 131 15.32 25.45 18.71
N VAL A 132 14.29 25.14 19.50
CA VAL A 132 13.51 23.90 19.36
C VAL A 132 12.85 23.81 17.98
N ILE A 133 13.06 22.68 17.29
CA ILE A 133 12.48 22.33 16.00
C ILE A 133 11.22 21.50 16.24
N ALA A 134 10.06 22.05 15.88
CA ALA A 134 8.82 21.30 15.85
C ALA A 134 8.85 20.30 14.67
N LEU A 135 8.69 19.02 14.98
CA LEU A 135 8.70 17.92 14.03
C LEU A 135 7.32 17.26 13.93
N GLY A 136 6.74 17.23 12.73
CA GLY A 136 5.67 16.30 12.39
C GLY A 136 6.27 15.01 11.86
N LEU A 137 5.88 13.86 12.44
CA LEU A 137 6.35 12.54 12.06
C LEU A 137 5.21 11.75 11.41
N THR A 138 5.38 11.39 10.14
CA THR A 138 4.52 10.39 9.50
C THR A 138 5.13 9.00 9.68
N TRP A 139 4.40 8.10 10.34
CA TRP A 139 4.84 6.75 10.69
C TRP A 139 3.85 5.70 10.14
N SER A 140 4.25 5.02 9.08
CA SER A 140 3.43 4.04 8.35
C SER A 140 3.53 2.60 8.90
N PHE A 141 3.61 2.46 10.22
CA PHE A 141 3.67 1.18 10.91
C PHE A 141 2.73 1.15 12.11
N PRO A 142 2.35 -0.05 12.59
CA PRO A 142 1.53 -0.19 13.79
C PRO A 142 2.10 0.60 14.98
N LEU A 143 1.23 1.41 15.60
CA LEU A 143 1.56 2.28 16.72
C LEU A 143 0.37 2.36 17.68
N GLU A 144 0.59 2.06 18.96
CA GLU A 144 -0.41 2.35 20.00
C GLU A 144 -0.29 3.83 20.37
N GLN A 145 -1.07 4.67 19.69
CA GLN A 145 -1.00 6.11 19.87
C GLN A 145 -1.61 6.54 21.21
N THR A 146 -0.75 7.06 22.10
CA THR A 146 -1.13 7.48 23.47
C THR A 146 -1.47 8.97 23.55
N SER A 147 -0.99 9.77 22.59
CA SER A 147 -1.40 11.16 22.39
C SER A 147 -1.14 11.59 20.95
N TYR A 148 -1.43 12.85 20.60
CA TYR A 148 -1.07 13.38 19.29
C TYR A 148 0.44 13.35 19.01
N ARG A 149 1.29 13.35 20.04
CA ARG A 149 2.75 13.38 19.89
C ARG A 149 3.49 12.14 20.41
N THR A 150 2.81 11.24 21.12
CA THR A 150 3.41 10.05 21.74
C THR A 150 2.71 8.78 21.28
N GLY A 151 3.44 7.68 21.24
CA GLY A 151 2.90 6.40 20.81
C GLY A 151 3.90 5.28 21.00
N LYS A 152 3.41 4.12 21.42
CA LYS A 152 4.25 2.95 21.68
C LYS A 152 4.43 2.13 20.42
N ILE A 153 5.68 1.83 20.09
CA ILE A 153 6.03 0.98 18.95
C ILE A 153 5.42 -0.40 19.15
N GLN A 154 4.77 -0.89 18.10
CA GLN A 154 4.25 -2.25 18.01
C GLN A 154 5.12 -3.07 17.05
N ALA A 155 4.83 -4.36 16.90
CA ALA A 155 5.53 -5.21 15.94
C ALA A 155 5.45 -4.60 14.52
N MET A 156 6.61 -4.43 13.89
CA MET A 156 6.74 -3.85 12.55
C MET A 156 6.92 -4.96 11.51
N GLY A 157 6.27 -4.77 10.35
CA GLY A 157 6.45 -5.62 9.18
C GLY A 157 7.50 -5.07 8.22
N LYS A 158 7.41 -5.48 6.94
CA LYS A 158 8.22 -4.95 5.82
C LYS A 158 9.75 -5.07 6.00
N GLY A 159 10.21 -6.01 6.83
CA GLY A 159 11.64 -6.27 7.05
C GLY A 159 12.34 -5.34 8.06
N PHE A 160 11.62 -4.40 8.69
CA PHE A 160 12.21 -3.49 9.68
C PHE A 160 12.49 -4.19 11.01
N GLN A 161 13.70 -4.05 11.54
CA GLN A 161 14.12 -4.68 12.79
C GLN A 161 14.19 -3.73 13.99
N CYS A 162 13.99 -2.42 13.78
CA CYS A 162 14.07 -1.43 14.87
C CYS A 162 12.99 -1.63 15.95
N ALA A 163 11.86 -2.26 15.64
CA ALA A 163 10.87 -2.61 16.66
C ALA A 163 11.30 -3.76 17.58
N HIS A 164 12.16 -4.68 17.13
CA HIS A 164 12.48 -5.91 17.86
C HIS A 164 12.94 -5.62 19.30
N ASP A 165 13.80 -4.63 19.47
CA ASP A 165 14.37 -4.25 20.76
C ASP A 165 13.65 -3.05 21.41
N ASN A 166 12.66 -2.47 20.72
CA ASN A 166 11.94 -1.27 21.14
C ASN A 166 10.42 -1.48 21.25
N LEU A 167 9.94 -2.72 21.34
CA LEU A 167 8.52 -3.00 21.54
C LEU A 167 8.02 -2.29 22.80
N GLY A 168 6.93 -1.54 22.67
CA GLY A 168 6.33 -0.77 23.76
C GLY A 168 7.05 0.55 24.09
N ALA A 169 8.22 0.82 23.50
CA ALA A 169 8.94 2.08 23.70
C ALA A 169 8.24 3.24 22.99
N ASP A 170 8.37 4.45 23.54
CA ASP A 170 7.77 5.64 22.95
C ASP A 170 8.57 6.12 21.71
N LEU A 171 7.89 6.19 20.58
CA LEU A 171 8.46 6.56 19.29
C LEU A 171 9.04 7.97 19.28
N ALA A 172 8.36 8.93 19.91
CA ALA A 172 8.85 10.30 19.97
C ALA A 172 10.12 10.38 20.82
N ALA A 173 10.14 9.74 21.99
CA ALA A 173 11.32 9.70 22.84
C ALA A 173 12.55 9.08 22.13
N LEU A 174 12.37 7.99 21.37
CA LEU A 174 13.47 7.36 20.63
C LEU A 174 14.09 8.32 19.60
N LEU A 175 13.26 9.04 18.84
CA LEU A 175 13.73 9.98 17.83
C LEU A 175 14.29 11.27 18.45
N GLU A 176 13.63 11.84 19.46
CA GLU A 176 14.09 13.04 20.18
C GLU A 176 15.44 12.79 20.87
N ASN A 177 15.62 11.62 21.49
CA ASN A 177 16.90 11.22 22.10
C ASN A 177 18.01 11.08 21.05
N ALA A 178 17.73 10.43 19.92
CA ALA A 178 18.69 10.30 18.83
C ALA A 178 19.11 11.67 18.26
N CYS A 179 18.16 12.60 18.13
CA CYS A 179 18.45 13.98 17.73
C CYS A 179 19.29 14.72 18.78
N THR A 180 18.99 14.53 20.06
CA THR A 180 19.72 15.14 21.18
C THR A 180 21.19 14.72 21.20
N THR A 181 21.50 13.45 20.94
CA THR A 181 22.88 12.95 20.82
C THR A 181 23.68 13.65 19.71
N LEU A 182 23.00 14.16 18.67
CA LEU A 182 23.60 14.94 17.59
C LEU A 182 23.56 16.46 17.85
N GLY A 183 23.20 16.90 19.06
CA GLY A 183 23.08 18.31 19.43
C GLY A 183 21.89 19.03 18.79
N LEU A 184 20.87 18.29 18.34
CA LEU A 184 19.67 18.86 17.76
C LEU A 184 18.53 18.94 18.78
N ALA A 185 18.07 20.16 19.07
CA ALA A 185 16.86 20.38 19.85
C ALA A 185 15.60 20.12 19.01
N VAL A 186 15.23 18.85 18.81
CA VAL A 186 14.01 18.45 18.09
C VAL A 186 12.92 18.07 19.10
N ARG A 187 11.67 18.45 18.77
CA ARG A 187 10.48 18.07 19.52
C ARG A 187 9.42 17.56 18.56
N VAL A 188 9.01 16.31 18.73
CA VAL A 188 7.87 15.73 18.00
C VAL A 188 6.59 16.39 18.50
N GLU A 189 5.92 17.09 17.60
CA GLU A 189 4.66 17.79 17.84
C GLU A 189 3.46 17.01 17.31
N ALA A 190 3.65 16.08 16.37
CA ALA A 190 2.57 15.22 15.89
C ALA A 190 3.13 13.90 15.33
N ILE A 191 2.43 12.80 15.60
CA ILE A 191 2.63 11.52 14.93
C ILE A 191 1.34 11.18 14.19
N ILE A 192 1.45 10.92 12.89
CA ILE A 192 0.33 10.59 12.00
C ILE A 192 0.66 9.39 11.13
N ASN A 193 -0.36 8.66 10.67
CA ASN A 193 -0.16 7.65 9.62
C ASN A 193 -0.11 8.30 8.23
N ASP A 194 0.38 7.57 7.23
CA ASP A 194 0.39 7.98 5.83
C ASP A 194 -0.98 8.44 5.32
N GLY A 195 -2.04 7.67 5.56
CA GLY A 195 -3.39 8.02 5.12
C GLY A 195 -3.81 9.40 5.64
N ALA A 196 -3.62 9.67 6.94
CA ALA A 196 -3.92 10.97 7.53
C ALA A 196 -2.99 12.08 7.02
N ALA A 197 -1.71 11.78 6.78
CA ALA A 197 -0.76 12.72 6.19
C ALA A 197 -1.20 13.13 4.78
N THR A 198 -1.54 12.16 3.93
CA THR A 198 -2.06 12.38 2.56
C THR A 198 -3.34 13.18 2.57
N LEU A 199 -4.28 12.86 3.48
CA LEU A 199 -5.51 13.64 3.66
C LEU A 199 -5.18 15.09 4.04
N LEU A 200 -4.39 15.29 5.09
CA LEU A 200 -4.08 16.62 5.63
C LEU A 200 -3.31 17.49 4.62
N SER A 201 -2.33 16.92 3.91
CA SER A 201 -1.54 17.66 2.93
C SER A 201 -2.40 18.22 1.80
N GLN A 202 -3.41 17.46 1.37
CA GLN A 202 -4.32 17.89 0.30
C GLN A 202 -5.46 18.78 0.85
N ALA A 203 -6.02 18.44 2.01
CA ALA A 203 -7.05 19.24 2.68
C ALA A 203 -6.56 20.65 3.04
N TYR A 204 -5.25 20.81 3.19
CA TYR A 204 -4.61 22.11 3.37
C TYR A 204 -4.75 23.02 2.14
N LEU A 205 -4.60 22.46 0.93
CA LEU A 205 -4.68 23.20 -0.33
C LEU A 205 -6.12 23.30 -0.83
N GLU A 206 -6.89 22.23 -0.64
CA GLU A 206 -8.26 22.07 -1.12
C GLU A 206 -9.15 21.66 0.06
N PRO A 207 -9.82 22.63 0.73
CA PRO A 207 -10.64 22.37 1.91
C PRO A 207 -11.81 21.40 1.70
N THR A 208 -12.19 21.13 0.44
CA THR A 208 -13.23 20.14 0.11
C THR A 208 -12.73 18.68 0.17
N THR A 209 -11.43 18.46 0.37
CA THR A 209 -10.84 17.12 0.50
C THR A 209 -11.40 16.38 1.70
N SER A 210 -12.04 15.23 1.44
CA SER A 210 -12.73 14.44 2.47
C SER A 210 -12.02 13.14 2.85
N MET A 211 -11.14 12.65 1.97
CA MET A 211 -10.45 11.36 2.14
C MET A 211 -9.05 11.39 1.50
N GLY A 212 -8.08 10.79 2.17
CA GLY A 212 -6.80 10.38 1.62
C GLY A 212 -6.80 8.87 1.38
N LEU A 213 -6.30 8.44 0.22
CA LEU A 213 -6.24 7.03 -0.19
C LEU A 213 -4.81 6.68 -0.59
N ILE A 214 -4.30 5.59 -0.03
CA ILE A 214 -2.99 5.03 -0.34
C ILE A 214 -3.19 3.83 -1.26
N LEU A 215 -2.56 3.85 -2.43
CA LEU A 215 -2.54 2.75 -3.40
C LEU A 215 -1.08 2.42 -3.74
N GLY A 216 -0.57 1.31 -3.23
CA GLY A 216 0.81 0.89 -3.48
C GLY A 216 1.04 -0.58 -3.13
N THR A 217 2.17 -0.88 -2.49
CA THR A 217 2.45 -2.22 -1.94
C THR A 217 1.41 -2.63 -0.90
N GLY A 218 0.85 -1.66 -0.17
CA GLY A 218 -0.31 -1.81 0.71
C GLY A 218 -1.43 -0.84 0.32
N THR A 219 -2.58 -0.96 0.97
CA THR A 219 -3.70 -0.03 0.79
C THR A 219 -4.24 0.45 2.14
N ASN A 220 -4.55 1.74 2.25
CA ASN A 220 -5.21 2.30 3.41
C ASN A 220 -5.95 3.58 3.04
N ALA A 221 -6.86 4.03 3.89
CA ALA A 221 -7.52 5.32 3.76
C ALA A 221 -7.60 6.06 5.09
N ALA A 222 -7.60 7.38 5.03
CA ALA A 222 -8.05 8.22 6.13
C ALA A 222 -9.13 9.16 5.65
N ALA A 223 -10.11 9.45 6.51
CA ALA A 223 -11.23 10.31 6.16
C ALA A 223 -11.66 11.21 7.32
N PHE A 224 -12.26 12.35 7.00
CA PHE A 224 -13.00 13.14 7.98
C PHE A 224 -14.36 12.50 8.24
N LEU A 225 -14.58 11.97 9.44
CA LEU A 225 -15.85 11.36 9.85
C LEU A 225 -16.52 12.17 10.96
N PRO A 226 -17.87 12.27 10.99
CA PRO A 226 -18.58 12.89 12.10
C PRO A 226 -18.30 12.15 13.40
N THR A 227 -17.97 12.87 14.47
CA THR A 227 -17.69 12.26 15.78
C THR A 227 -18.89 11.47 16.31
N LEU A 228 -20.11 11.89 15.95
CA LEU A 228 -21.35 11.22 16.34
C LEU A 228 -21.57 9.85 15.67
N SER A 229 -20.84 9.52 14.58
CA SER A 229 -20.93 8.21 13.93
C SER A 229 -20.01 7.15 14.56
N MET A 230 -19.24 7.53 15.58
CA MET A 230 -18.24 6.70 16.23
C MET A 230 -18.61 6.40 17.68
N GLY A 231 -18.20 5.23 18.16
CA GLY A 231 -18.44 4.85 19.56
C GLY A 231 -17.59 5.70 20.52
N ARG A 232 -18.17 6.09 21.65
CA ARG A 232 -17.49 6.98 22.63
C ARG A 232 -16.20 6.38 23.19
N SER A 233 -16.12 5.06 23.32
CA SER A 233 -14.93 4.34 23.80
C SER A 233 -13.68 4.64 22.96
N LYS A 234 -13.85 4.95 21.67
CA LYS A 234 -12.74 5.25 20.75
C LYS A 234 -11.97 6.54 21.04
N PHE A 235 -12.57 7.46 21.79
CA PHE A 235 -11.98 8.77 22.06
C PHE A 235 -11.25 8.83 23.41
N GLY A 236 -11.21 7.72 24.15
CA GLY A 236 -10.77 7.70 25.53
C GLY A 236 -11.64 8.60 26.42
N LEU A 237 -11.07 9.15 27.49
CA LEU A 237 -11.77 10.08 28.37
C LEU A 237 -11.86 11.47 27.72
N ARG A 238 -13.07 11.86 27.31
CA ARG A 238 -13.38 13.20 26.77
C ARG A 238 -14.60 13.79 27.47
N SER A 239 -14.55 15.10 27.72
CA SER A 239 -15.69 15.83 28.28
C SER A 239 -16.83 15.94 27.26
N PRO A 240 -18.09 16.05 27.71
CA PRO A 240 -19.22 16.28 26.80
C PRO A 240 -19.02 17.50 25.89
N SER A 241 -18.42 18.57 26.42
CA SER A 241 -18.17 19.79 25.63
C SER A 241 -17.14 19.59 24.52
N TRP A 242 -16.24 18.62 24.63
CA TRP A 242 -15.32 18.25 23.54
C TRP A 242 -16.10 17.69 22.35
N PHE A 243 -17.07 16.80 22.60
CA PHE A 243 -17.90 16.22 21.55
C PHE A 243 -18.79 17.25 20.85
N THR A 244 -19.22 18.29 21.57
CA THR A 244 -19.97 19.41 20.97
C THR A 244 -19.09 20.25 20.02
N ARG A 245 -17.80 20.42 20.33
CA ARG A 245 -16.88 21.24 19.51
C ARG A 245 -16.23 20.46 18.36
N ALA A 246 -15.98 19.17 18.56
CA ALA A 246 -15.37 18.32 17.55
C ALA A 246 -16.47 17.67 16.70
N GLU A 247 -17.03 18.42 15.73
CA GLU A 247 -18.06 17.88 14.84
C GLU A 247 -17.53 16.71 13.99
N LYS A 248 -16.32 16.86 13.46
CA LYS A 248 -15.62 15.86 12.65
C LYS A 248 -14.22 15.62 13.18
N VAL A 249 -13.75 14.39 13.00
CA VAL A 249 -12.39 13.95 13.32
C VAL A 249 -11.78 13.24 12.13
N ILE A 250 -10.46 13.28 12.05
CA ILE A 250 -9.72 12.44 11.09
C ILE A 250 -9.73 11.02 11.64
N VAL A 251 -10.06 10.06 10.80
CA VAL A 251 -10.07 8.64 11.15
C VAL A 251 -9.09 7.91 10.25
N ASN A 252 -8.11 7.24 10.86
CA ASN A 252 -7.33 6.24 10.16
C ASN A 252 -8.18 4.97 10.08
N THR A 253 -8.55 4.57 8.87
CA THR A 253 -9.53 3.49 8.67
C THR A 253 -8.92 2.10 8.84
N GLU A 254 -7.63 1.93 8.53
CA GLU A 254 -7.01 0.60 8.34
C GLU A 254 -7.88 -0.28 7.41
N SER A 255 -8.28 0.30 6.28
CA SER A 255 -9.28 -0.29 5.37
C SER A 255 -8.83 -1.61 4.74
N SER A 256 -7.52 -1.91 4.74
CA SER A 256 -6.94 -3.18 4.31
C SER A 256 -7.57 -4.41 5.00
N MET A 257 -8.02 -4.26 6.25
CA MET A 257 -8.58 -5.36 7.06
C MET A 257 -10.01 -5.76 6.70
N PHE A 258 -10.66 -5.03 5.79
CA PHE A 258 -12.09 -5.19 5.50
C PHE A 258 -12.31 -6.08 4.27
N GLY A 259 -13.56 -6.49 4.07
CA GLY A 259 -13.97 -7.25 2.89
C GLY A 259 -13.91 -8.77 3.04
N GLY A 260 -13.45 -9.29 4.19
CA GLY A 260 -13.55 -10.72 4.49
C GLY A 260 -15.00 -11.21 4.41
N GLY A 261 -15.25 -12.29 3.68
CA GLY A 261 -16.58 -12.83 3.41
C GLY A 261 -17.46 -11.99 2.47
N ILE A 262 -16.94 -10.88 1.93
CA ILE A 262 -17.66 -9.98 1.01
C ILE A 262 -17.00 -9.97 -0.36
N LEU A 263 -15.68 -9.81 -0.38
CA LEU A 263 -14.91 -9.73 -1.61
C LEU A 263 -14.90 -11.11 -2.30
N PRO A 264 -15.14 -11.14 -3.61
CA PRO A 264 -15.17 -12.35 -4.40
C PRO A 264 -13.76 -12.94 -4.47
N ARG A 265 -13.64 -14.24 -4.23
CA ARG A 265 -12.37 -14.96 -4.42
C ARG A 265 -12.55 -16.00 -5.52
N SER A 266 -11.64 -15.99 -6.48
CA SER A 266 -11.50 -17.05 -7.47
C SER A 266 -10.85 -18.29 -6.84
N ASN A 267 -10.83 -19.41 -7.57
CA ASN A 267 -10.07 -20.58 -7.12
C ASN A 267 -8.57 -20.30 -7.02
N TRP A 268 -8.02 -19.45 -7.90
CA TRP A 268 -6.63 -19.03 -7.83
C TRP A 268 -6.37 -18.17 -6.58
N ASP A 269 -7.33 -17.33 -6.19
CA ASP A 269 -7.25 -16.58 -4.93
C ASP A 269 -7.22 -17.50 -3.72
N GLU A 270 -8.03 -18.56 -3.72
CA GLU A 270 -8.04 -19.54 -2.62
C GLU A 270 -6.74 -20.38 -2.58
N VAL A 271 -6.09 -20.62 -3.72
CA VAL A 271 -4.75 -21.25 -3.74
C VAL A 271 -3.71 -20.30 -3.15
N LEU A 272 -3.70 -19.04 -3.58
CA LEU A 272 -2.76 -18.04 -3.08
C LEU A 272 -2.94 -17.86 -1.56
N ASN A 273 -4.18 -17.65 -1.11
CA ASN A 273 -4.51 -17.42 0.29
C ASN A 273 -4.10 -18.61 1.20
N ARG A 274 -4.31 -19.86 0.76
CA ARG A 274 -3.90 -21.06 1.52
C ARG A 274 -2.39 -21.21 1.67
N ASN A 275 -1.62 -20.71 0.71
CA ASN A 275 -0.15 -20.74 0.74
C ASN A 275 0.46 -19.47 1.34
N HIS A 276 -0.36 -18.47 1.67
CA HIS A 276 0.09 -17.27 2.34
C HIS A 276 0.48 -17.58 3.80
N ALA A 277 1.51 -16.90 4.32
CA ALA A 277 1.99 -17.12 5.69
C ALA A 277 0.92 -16.81 6.75
N LEU A 278 -0.01 -15.91 6.44
CA LEU A 278 -1.16 -15.54 7.26
C LEU A 278 -2.42 -15.58 6.40
N PRO A 279 -3.08 -16.73 6.24
CA PRO A 279 -4.33 -16.81 5.49
C PRO A 279 -5.37 -15.83 6.04
N ASP A 280 -6.16 -15.25 5.13
CA ASP A 280 -7.22 -14.26 5.40
C ASP A 280 -6.75 -12.94 6.04
N PHE A 281 -5.43 -12.72 6.11
CA PHE A 281 -4.87 -11.47 6.61
C PHE A 281 -5.06 -10.33 5.60
N GLN A 282 -5.74 -9.27 6.04
CA GLN A 282 -6.02 -8.06 5.26
C GLN A 282 -6.69 -8.30 3.89
N PRO A 283 -7.97 -8.73 3.88
CA PRO A 283 -8.64 -9.17 2.65
C PRO A 283 -8.72 -8.11 1.55
N LEU A 284 -8.90 -6.82 1.88
CA LEU A 284 -8.93 -5.78 0.85
C LEU A 284 -7.55 -5.56 0.25
N GLU A 285 -6.50 -5.55 1.07
CA GLU A 285 -5.11 -5.39 0.59
C GLU A 285 -4.71 -6.54 -0.33
N TYR A 286 -5.04 -7.77 0.08
CA TYR A 286 -4.88 -8.96 -0.73
C TYR A 286 -5.50 -8.81 -2.14
N MET A 287 -6.74 -8.32 -2.21
CA MET A 287 -7.51 -8.25 -3.47
C MET A 287 -7.17 -7.05 -4.37
N THR A 288 -6.45 -6.03 -3.88
CA THR A 288 -6.35 -4.73 -4.58
C THR A 288 -4.93 -4.22 -4.80
N THR A 289 -3.92 -4.85 -4.20
CA THR A 289 -2.55 -4.33 -4.27
C THR A 289 -1.69 -5.06 -5.28
N GLY A 290 -0.71 -4.34 -5.83
CA GLY A 290 0.24 -4.88 -6.79
C GLY A 290 1.15 -5.98 -6.25
N ARG A 291 1.15 -6.25 -4.93
CA ARG A 291 1.97 -7.31 -4.34
C ARG A 291 1.56 -8.72 -4.81
N TYR A 292 0.26 -8.94 -5.07
CA TYR A 292 -0.29 -10.26 -5.34
C TYR A 292 -0.66 -10.50 -6.81
N LEU A 293 -0.74 -9.43 -7.62
CA LEU A 293 -1.16 -9.51 -9.02
C LEU A 293 -0.27 -10.43 -9.86
N GLY A 294 1.05 -10.30 -9.76
CA GLY A 294 1.99 -11.16 -10.47
C GLY A 294 1.87 -12.64 -10.07
N GLU A 295 1.74 -12.93 -8.77
CA GLU A 295 1.55 -14.32 -8.29
C GLU A 295 0.21 -14.91 -8.74
N LEU A 296 -0.86 -14.10 -8.72
CA LEU A 296 -2.17 -14.52 -9.19
C LEU A 296 -2.12 -14.88 -10.69
N MET A 297 -1.45 -14.05 -11.50
CA MET A 297 -1.22 -14.35 -12.92
C MET A 297 -0.38 -15.61 -13.11
N ARG A 298 0.67 -15.81 -12.31
CA ARG A 298 1.49 -17.04 -12.36
C ARG A 298 0.64 -18.28 -12.12
N LEU A 299 -0.21 -18.28 -11.09
CA LEU A 299 -1.11 -19.39 -10.79
C LEU A 299 -2.11 -19.67 -11.92
N ILE A 300 -2.62 -18.63 -12.59
CA ILE A 300 -3.48 -18.78 -13.77
C ILE A 300 -2.71 -19.43 -14.93
N VAL A 301 -1.46 -19.01 -15.17
CA VAL A 301 -0.59 -19.61 -16.21
C VAL A 301 -0.29 -21.08 -15.91
N LEU A 302 0.01 -21.43 -14.66
CA LEU A 302 0.22 -22.82 -14.27
C LEU A 302 -1.00 -23.70 -14.54
N ASP A 303 -2.20 -23.19 -14.23
CA ASP A 303 -3.45 -23.88 -14.54
C ASP A 303 -3.65 -24.02 -16.06
N ALA A 304 -3.34 -22.99 -16.86
CA ALA A 304 -3.39 -23.06 -18.31
C ALA A 304 -2.42 -24.10 -18.90
N VAL A 305 -1.21 -24.26 -18.34
CA VAL A 305 -0.26 -25.30 -18.75
C VAL A 305 -0.86 -26.69 -18.53
N GLN A 306 -1.45 -26.91 -17.36
CA GLN A 306 -2.00 -28.22 -16.99
C GLN A 306 -3.33 -28.55 -17.70
N SER A 307 -4.22 -27.56 -17.87
CA SER A 307 -5.58 -27.75 -18.37
C SER A 307 -5.72 -27.55 -19.89
N CYS A 308 -4.86 -26.72 -20.47
CA CYS A 308 -4.95 -26.28 -21.87
C CYS A 308 -3.71 -26.62 -22.71
N ASN A 309 -2.74 -27.36 -22.15
CA ASN A 309 -1.49 -27.70 -22.83
C ASN A 309 -0.67 -26.47 -23.26
N MET A 310 -0.81 -25.35 -22.55
CA MET A 310 0.05 -24.17 -22.76
C MET A 310 1.52 -24.57 -22.56
N PHE A 311 2.42 -24.02 -23.39
CA PHE A 311 3.85 -24.40 -23.41
C PHE A 311 4.09 -25.92 -23.61
N GLY A 312 3.19 -26.60 -24.34
CA GLY A 312 3.29 -28.05 -24.55
C GLY A 312 3.12 -28.86 -23.26
N GLY A 313 2.45 -28.30 -22.26
CA GLY A 313 2.22 -28.94 -20.96
C GLY A 313 3.42 -28.88 -20.02
N THR A 314 4.51 -28.23 -20.41
CA THR A 314 5.71 -28.07 -19.59
C THR A 314 5.76 -26.67 -18.98
N ILE A 315 5.91 -26.61 -17.65
CA ILE A 315 6.01 -25.33 -16.94
C ILE A 315 7.40 -24.73 -17.18
N PRO A 316 7.51 -23.47 -17.65
CA PRO A 316 8.80 -22.76 -17.75
C PRO A 316 9.50 -22.70 -16.39
N ALA A 317 10.83 -22.88 -16.36
CA ALA A 317 11.59 -23.01 -15.11
C ALA A 317 11.45 -21.76 -14.21
N GLU A 318 11.40 -20.59 -14.85
CA GLU A 318 11.25 -19.27 -14.26
C GLU A 318 9.89 -19.09 -13.57
N LEU A 319 8.88 -19.91 -13.89
CA LEU A 319 7.55 -19.87 -13.29
C LEU A 319 7.34 -20.92 -12.18
N LEU A 320 8.33 -21.77 -11.90
CA LEU A 320 8.22 -22.81 -10.87
C LEU A 320 8.13 -22.21 -9.46
N GLU A 321 8.94 -21.20 -9.18
CA GLU A 321 9.03 -20.59 -7.86
C GLU A 321 7.83 -19.65 -7.59
N PRO A 322 7.21 -19.71 -6.39
CA PRO A 322 6.21 -18.73 -5.98
C PRO A 322 6.75 -17.30 -6.04
N TYR A 323 5.91 -16.36 -6.44
CA TYR A 323 6.23 -14.93 -6.60
C TYR A 323 7.34 -14.62 -7.61
N SER A 324 7.66 -15.55 -8.52
CA SER A 324 8.66 -15.31 -9.57
C SER A 324 8.20 -14.33 -10.65
N LEU A 325 6.89 -14.17 -10.84
CA LEU A 325 6.30 -13.23 -11.79
C LEU A 325 6.08 -11.85 -11.15
N ASP A 326 6.87 -10.87 -11.56
CA ASP A 326 6.75 -9.49 -11.08
C ASP A 326 5.54 -8.77 -11.72
N THR A 327 4.78 -8.03 -10.92
CA THR A 327 3.70 -7.15 -11.38
C THR A 327 4.19 -6.09 -12.38
N ALA A 328 5.48 -5.71 -12.35
CA ALA A 328 6.06 -4.83 -13.36
C ALA A 328 6.00 -5.43 -14.79
N ILE A 329 6.01 -6.76 -14.92
CA ILE A 329 5.83 -7.44 -16.22
C ILE A 329 4.39 -7.25 -16.69
N LEU A 330 3.41 -7.40 -15.80
CA LEU A 330 1.99 -7.21 -16.13
C LEU A 330 1.72 -5.77 -16.61
N ALA A 331 2.31 -4.78 -15.93
CA ALA A 331 2.20 -3.37 -16.36
C ALA A 331 2.76 -3.15 -17.77
N GLN A 332 3.93 -3.72 -18.08
CA GLN A 332 4.53 -3.62 -19.41
C GLN A 332 3.69 -4.32 -20.49
N ILE A 333 3.05 -5.45 -20.16
CA ILE A 333 2.12 -6.13 -21.06
C ILE A 333 0.92 -5.23 -21.39
N GLU A 334 0.37 -4.51 -20.39
CA GLU A 334 -0.73 -3.57 -20.62
C GLU A 334 -0.30 -2.32 -21.42
N GLU A 335 0.96 -1.92 -21.34
CA GLU A 335 1.52 -0.79 -22.07
C GLU A 335 1.80 -1.08 -23.54
N ASP A 336 1.88 -2.35 -23.93
CA ASP A 336 2.12 -2.78 -25.32
C ASP A 336 1.02 -2.28 -26.25
N GLN A 337 1.38 -1.38 -27.17
CA GLN A 337 0.48 -0.81 -28.18
C GLN A 337 0.62 -1.48 -29.55
N SER A 338 1.50 -2.47 -29.69
CA SER A 338 1.68 -3.18 -30.95
C SER A 338 0.44 -4.02 -31.27
N SER A 339 0.02 -4.02 -32.54
CA SER A 339 -1.17 -4.78 -32.97
C SER A 339 -0.98 -6.30 -32.89
N ASP A 340 0.28 -6.73 -32.73
CA ASP A 340 0.69 -8.12 -32.63
C ASP A 340 1.25 -8.54 -31.27
N MET A 341 1.23 -7.65 -30.26
CA MET A 341 1.83 -7.89 -28.94
C MET A 341 3.32 -8.28 -29.04
N LYS A 342 4.04 -7.69 -30.00
CA LYS A 342 5.44 -7.98 -30.28
C LYS A 342 6.34 -7.65 -29.09
N ASP A 343 6.11 -6.51 -28.44
CA ASP A 343 6.93 -6.08 -27.31
C ASP A 343 6.71 -7.02 -26.11
N THR A 344 5.46 -7.43 -25.89
CA THR A 344 5.09 -8.48 -24.93
C THR A 344 5.74 -9.81 -25.26
N SER A 345 5.76 -10.24 -26.52
CA SER A 345 6.38 -11.50 -26.94
C SER A 345 7.88 -11.53 -26.57
N VAL A 346 8.60 -10.44 -26.85
CA VAL A 346 10.01 -10.29 -26.48
C VAL A 346 10.19 -10.29 -24.96
N LEU A 347 9.34 -9.56 -24.24
CA LEU A 347 9.35 -9.51 -22.78
C LEU A 347 9.15 -10.89 -22.15
N LEU A 348 8.17 -11.67 -22.64
CA LEU A 348 7.85 -12.99 -22.12
C LEU A 348 8.96 -14.01 -22.42
N VAL A 349 9.60 -13.95 -23.58
CA VAL A 349 10.77 -14.79 -23.88
C VAL A 349 11.87 -14.57 -22.85
N GLN A 350 12.18 -13.31 -22.55
CA GLN A 350 13.21 -12.96 -21.57
C GLN A 350 12.79 -13.32 -20.15
N ALA A 351 11.56 -12.99 -19.76
CA ALA A 351 11.08 -13.19 -18.41
C ALA A 351 10.86 -14.67 -18.05
N PHE A 352 10.42 -15.48 -19.01
CA PHE A 352 10.05 -16.89 -18.79
C PHE A 352 11.10 -17.86 -19.33
N GLY A 353 12.26 -17.37 -19.78
CA GLY A 353 13.32 -18.23 -20.33
C GLY A 353 12.88 -19.10 -21.52
N LEU A 354 11.91 -18.63 -22.32
CA LEU A 354 11.36 -19.43 -23.41
C LEU A 354 12.39 -19.58 -24.53
N LEU A 355 12.53 -20.78 -25.07
CA LEU A 355 13.40 -21.05 -26.22
C LEU A 355 12.84 -20.43 -27.50
N ASP A 356 11.52 -20.42 -27.64
CA ASP A 356 10.81 -19.88 -28.80
C ASP A 356 9.85 -18.77 -28.36
N PRO A 357 9.70 -17.70 -29.18
CA PRO A 357 8.71 -16.67 -28.91
C PRO A 357 7.28 -17.24 -28.97
N PRO A 358 6.36 -16.74 -28.12
CA PRO A 358 4.93 -17.02 -28.27
C PRO A 358 4.50 -16.76 -29.72
N SER A 359 4.03 -17.80 -30.40
CA SER A 359 3.61 -17.72 -31.80
C SER A 359 2.09 -17.78 -31.94
N ARG A 360 1.56 -17.07 -32.95
CA ARG A 360 0.16 -17.18 -33.37
C ARG A 360 0.02 -18.46 -34.20
N SER A 361 -0.24 -19.61 -33.60
CA SER A 361 -0.43 -20.82 -34.41
C SER A 361 -1.75 -20.73 -35.21
N SER A 362 -1.68 -20.88 -36.53
CA SER A 362 -2.76 -20.76 -37.51
C SER A 362 -3.71 -21.98 -37.60
N SER A 363 -3.82 -22.78 -36.54
CA SER A 363 -4.70 -23.95 -36.48
C SER A 363 -5.56 -23.95 -35.22
N HIS A 364 -6.77 -23.38 -35.34
CA HIS A 364 -7.94 -23.64 -34.51
C HIS A 364 -7.87 -23.42 -32.99
N SER A 365 -6.96 -22.60 -32.46
CA SER A 365 -6.96 -22.19 -31.06
C SER A 365 -6.10 -20.94 -30.89
N TYR A 366 -6.44 -20.08 -29.93
CA TYR A 366 -5.77 -18.83 -29.51
C TYR A 366 -6.36 -17.52 -30.05
N VAL A 367 -7.29 -16.94 -29.27
CA VAL A 367 -7.58 -15.50 -29.20
C VAL A 367 -7.59 -15.09 -27.72
N TRP A 368 -6.42 -14.79 -27.15
CA TRP A 368 -6.44 -13.82 -26.06
C TRP A 368 -7.08 -12.55 -26.64
N TRP A 369 -8.33 -12.25 -26.27
CA TRP A 369 -8.96 -10.92 -26.26
C TRP A 369 -10.39 -10.95 -25.71
N PRO A 370 -10.75 -10.07 -24.75
CA PRO A 370 -12.10 -9.54 -24.67
C PRO A 370 -12.25 -8.48 -25.75
N THR A 371 -13.15 -8.73 -26.70
CA THR A 371 -13.66 -7.75 -27.65
C THR A 371 -14.01 -6.45 -26.91
N ARG A 372 -13.48 -5.31 -27.40
CA ARG A 372 -14.10 -4.00 -27.14
C ARG A 372 -15.57 -4.12 -27.57
N TYR A 373 -16.50 -3.93 -26.65
CA TYR A 373 -17.89 -3.68 -27.00
C TYR A 373 -17.94 -2.40 -27.87
N PRO A 374 -18.48 -2.45 -29.09
CA PRO A 374 -18.75 -1.24 -29.86
C PRO A 374 -20.06 -0.66 -29.33
N GLY A 375 -19.96 0.41 -28.54
CA GLY A 375 -21.13 1.18 -28.11
C GLY A 375 -21.19 1.45 -26.62
N GLU A 376 -20.18 2.08 -26.05
CA GLU A 376 -20.34 2.94 -24.87
C GLU A 376 -19.29 4.06 -24.98
N HIS A 377 -19.72 5.30 -24.73
CA HIS A 377 -18.95 6.50 -24.95
C HIS A 377 -17.53 6.39 -24.38
N GLN A 378 -16.54 6.73 -25.21
CA GLN A 378 -15.15 6.89 -24.82
C GLN A 378 -15.05 7.88 -23.65
N LEU A 379 -14.83 7.36 -22.44
CA LEU A 379 -14.03 8.06 -21.44
C LEU A 379 -12.59 7.62 -21.68
N THR A 380 -11.86 8.46 -22.40
CA THR A 380 -10.44 8.26 -22.68
C THR A 380 -9.65 8.27 -21.35
N TRP A 381 -8.95 7.17 -21.08
CA TRP A 381 -8.08 6.99 -19.90
C TRP A 381 -6.77 7.80 -19.94
N GLN A 382 -6.68 8.82 -20.81
CA GLN A 382 -5.50 9.70 -20.98
C GLN A 382 -5.44 10.89 -20.00
N SER A 383 -6.24 10.90 -18.92
CA SER A 383 -6.21 12.00 -17.94
C SER A 383 -5.86 11.58 -16.50
N ARG A 384 -5.31 10.37 -16.27
CA ARG A 384 -4.98 9.89 -14.91
C ARG A 384 -3.51 9.58 -14.59
N PHE A 385 -2.58 9.79 -15.53
CA PHE A 385 -1.14 9.79 -15.22
C PHE A 385 -0.48 11.09 -15.69
N MET A 386 -0.85 12.20 -15.05
CA MET A 386 -0.21 13.51 -15.22
C MET A 386 -0.14 14.27 -13.88
N LEU A 387 0.21 13.57 -12.79
CA LEU A 387 0.43 14.20 -11.47
C LEU A 387 1.81 13.97 -10.85
N CYS A 388 2.70 13.20 -11.48
CA CYS A 388 4.11 13.11 -11.04
C CYS A 388 5.09 13.97 -11.88
N GLY A 389 4.66 14.57 -13.00
CA GLY A 389 5.59 15.26 -13.94
C GLY A 389 5.46 16.79 -14.07
N ALA A 390 4.35 17.40 -13.64
CA ALA A 390 4.03 18.79 -14.05
C ALA A 390 4.31 19.88 -13.00
N TYR A 391 4.78 19.56 -11.79
CA TYR A 391 4.92 20.55 -10.70
C TYR A 391 6.33 21.15 -10.58
N LYS A 392 6.98 21.48 -11.70
CA LYS A 392 8.26 22.22 -11.72
C LYS A 392 8.18 23.66 -12.25
N ARG A 393 7.01 24.17 -12.68
CA ARG A 393 6.94 25.46 -13.41
C ARG A 393 6.04 26.57 -12.87
N LYS A 394 5.45 26.47 -11.67
CA LYS A 394 4.51 27.52 -11.21
C LYS A 394 4.74 28.05 -9.79
N LEU A 395 6.01 28.30 -9.43
CA LEU A 395 6.38 29.01 -8.19
C LEU A 395 7.15 30.32 -8.44
N ARG A 396 6.83 31.01 -9.54
CA ARG A 396 7.33 32.38 -9.81
C ARG A 396 6.17 33.34 -10.05
N SER A 397 5.40 33.64 -9.01
CA SER A 397 4.94 35.01 -8.76
C SER A 397 4.28 35.05 -7.39
N HIS A 398 4.72 35.98 -6.55
CA HIS A 398 3.97 36.72 -5.53
C HIS A 398 4.96 37.17 -4.46
N ARG A 399 5.59 38.32 -4.72
CA ARG A 399 6.37 39.08 -3.75
C ARG A 399 5.44 40.05 -3.01
N ASN A 400 5.84 40.33 -1.77
CA ASN A 400 5.45 41.45 -0.89
C ASN A 400 4.18 41.30 -0.03
N ARG A 401 4.37 40.71 1.17
CA ARG A 401 3.70 41.13 2.42
C ARG A 401 4.70 41.05 3.60
N PRO A 402 4.59 41.93 4.62
CA PRO A 402 5.62 42.09 5.64
C PRO A 402 5.66 40.93 6.63
N LEU A 403 6.88 40.64 7.12
CA LEU A 403 7.26 39.53 7.98
C LEU A 403 6.63 39.65 9.39
N ARG A 404 5.70 38.76 9.73
CA ARG A 404 5.48 38.31 11.11
C ARG A 404 6.28 37.01 11.33
N GLN A 405 6.78 36.82 12.55
CA GLN A 405 7.61 35.68 12.98
C GLN A 405 7.18 34.37 12.32
N ARG A 406 8.01 33.86 11.40
CA ARG A 406 7.77 32.59 10.72
C ARG A 406 8.16 31.45 11.65
N LYS A 407 7.21 30.58 11.99
CA LYS A 407 7.51 29.32 12.68
C LYS A 407 8.04 28.33 11.64
N HIS A 408 9.30 27.92 11.76
CA HIS A 408 9.86 26.85 10.95
C HIS A 408 9.39 25.51 11.49
N GLN A 409 8.68 24.72 10.68
CA GLN A 409 8.25 23.36 11.00
C GLN A 409 9.00 22.37 10.12
N LEU A 410 9.41 21.26 10.71
CA LEU A 410 10.01 20.13 10.01
C LEU A 410 8.95 19.03 9.84
N LEU A 411 8.86 18.47 8.65
CA LEU A 411 8.09 17.25 8.38
C LEU A 411 9.08 16.14 8.02
N ALA A 412 9.04 15.03 8.75
CA ALA A 412 9.77 13.82 8.40
C ALA A 412 8.77 12.68 8.17
N THR A 413 9.02 11.91 7.12
CA THR A 413 8.18 10.77 6.73
C THR A 413 9.06 9.52 6.71
N ALA A 414 8.70 8.50 7.48
CA ALA A 414 9.24 7.16 7.35
C ALA A 414 8.16 6.27 6.69
N VAL A 415 8.42 5.83 5.45
CA VAL A 415 7.53 4.96 4.65
C VAL A 415 7.94 3.50 4.74
#